data_AF-A0A8H4KUL9-F1
#
_entry.id   AF-A0A8H4KUL9-F1
#
_cell.length_a   1.000
_cell.length_b   1.000
_cell.length_c   1.000
_cell.angle_alpha   90.00
_cell.angle_beta   90.00
_cell.angle_gamma   90.00
#
_symmetry.space_group_name_H-M   'P 1'
#
loop_
_entity.id
_entity.type
_entity.pdbx_description
1 polymer ?
#
loop_
_entity_poly.entity_id
_entity_poly.type
_entity_poly.pdbx_seq_one_letter_code
_entity_poly.pdbx_strand_id
1 'polypeptide(L)'
;MEADIRAVLPNIDPVVSEYSVGYLTHASTTYSDDEDPSGESPLNEAASTITELLLSASGQVNPELEEKIKQLVEKWVDKYTEANGGQRRGPSTVKRLDQTIQVSQQRNMSSTLAVATGGVDLESANARKVESKVDRKKLEKAERKIAAKQQKKTFKTVEYEASKLLDQPESTQSYEEFYMAVNPLQMGSSSANKSKDIKLDNIDVSISGNRILTDTTLTLAYGHRYGLVGNNGVGKSTLLRALSRREVAIPLHISILHVEQEITGDDTPALQAVLDADVWRKVLLKEQDQITARLAELEQQRSSLADTSTDAARLDRDREAQDTKLGDIQAKLAEMESDKAESRAASILAGLGFSAERQQNATKTFSGGWRMRLALARALFCEPDLLLLDEPSNML
;
A
#
# COMPACT_ATOMS: atom_id res chain seq x y z
N MET A 1 20.29 -20.38 -30.62
CA MET A 1 19.37 -20.56 -29.50
C MET A 1 17.97 -20.18 -29.93
N GLU A 2 17.63 -18.91 -30.19
CA GLU A 2 16.28 -18.54 -30.67
C GLU A 2 15.87 -19.23 -31.98
N ALA A 3 16.78 -19.31 -32.95
CA ALA A 3 16.55 -20.05 -34.20
C ALA A 3 16.37 -21.57 -33.99
N ASP A 4 16.99 -22.13 -32.95
CA ASP A 4 16.86 -23.56 -32.62
C ASP A 4 15.49 -23.84 -31.99
N ILE A 5 14.96 -22.92 -31.16
CA ILE A 5 13.59 -23.01 -30.62
C ILE A 5 12.58 -22.99 -31.76
N ARG A 6 12.71 -22.05 -32.70
CA ARG A 6 11.80 -21.94 -33.85
C ARG A 6 11.86 -23.14 -34.79
N ALA A 7 12.97 -23.87 -34.82
CA ALA A 7 13.09 -25.12 -35.58
C ALA A 7 12.31 -26.27 -34.94
N VAL A 8 12.24 -26.33 -33.60
CA VAL A 8 11.49 -27.36 -32.85
C VAL A 8 10.02 -26.96 -32.66
N LEU A 9 9.76 -25.67 -32.46
CA LEU A 9 8.44 -25.07 -32.21
C LEU A 9 8.22 -23.90 -33.20
N PRO A 10 7.74 -24.17 -34.43
CA PRO A 10 7.60 -23.15 -35.46
C PRO A 10 6.54 -22.08 -35.16
N ASN A 11 5.57 -22.40 -34.28
CA ASN A 11 4.46 -21.50 -33.90
C ASN A 11 4.63 -20.88 -32.51
N ILE A 12 5.82 -20.94 -31.92
CA ILE A 12 6.05 -20.36 -30.59
C ILE A 12 6.00 -18.83 -30.65
N ASP A 13 5.45 -18.21 -29.60
CA ASP A 13 5.49 -16.76 -29.44
C ASP A 13 6.95 -16.27 -29.38
N PRO A 14 7.35 -15.26 -30.19
CA PRO A 14 8.67 -14.66 -30.14
C PRO A 14 9.09 -14.23 -28.73
N VAL A 15 8.17 -13.72 -27.91
CA VAL A 15 8.44 -13.25 -26.54
C VAL A 15 8.88 -14.41 -25.64
N VAL A 16 8.23 -15.57 -25.77
CA VAL A 16 8.60 -16.78 -25.00
C VAL A 16 10.00 -17.25 -25.42
N SER A 17 10.29 -17.23 -26.72
CA SER A 17 11.60 -17.64 -27.24
C SER A 17 12.74 -16.72 -26.78
N GLU A 18 12.51 -15.41 -26.77
CA GLU A 18 13.49 -14.42 -26.30
C GLU A 18 13.71 -14.54 -24.78
N TYR A 19 12.62 -14.70 -24.02
CA TYR A 19 12.67 -14.90 -22.58
C TYR A 19 13.45 -16.16 -22.19
N SER A 20 13.20 -17.31 -22.84
CA SER A 20 13.92 -18.56 -22.55
C SER A 20 15.44 -18.41 -22.76
N VAL A 21 15.86 -17.72 -23.82
CA VAL A 21 17.28 -17.50 -24.09
C VAL A 21 17.89 -16.53 -23.08
N GLY A 22 17.21 -15.42 -22.80
CA GLY A 22 17.65 -14.42 -21.82
C GLY A 22 17.79 -15.00 -20.41
N TYR A 23 16.84 -15.84 -20.01
CA TYR A 23 16.81 -16.46 -18.68
C TYR A 23 17.96 -17.46 -18.47
N LEU A 24 18.27 -18.32 -19.44
CA LEU A 24 19.45 -19.20 -19.37
C LEU A 24 20.76 -18.42 -19.36
N THR A 25 20.82 -17.35 -20.15
CA THR A 25 22.01 -16.50 -20.21
C THR A 25 22.27 -15.88 -18.84
N HIS A 26 21.23 -15.33 -18.20
CA HIS A 26 21.32 -14.77 -16.86
C HIS A 26 21.73 -15.84 -15.82
N ALA A 27 21.05 -16.99 -15.83
CA ALA A 27 21.35 -18.10 -14.92
C ALA A 27 22.79 -18.63 -15.07
N SER A 28 23.36 -18.59 -16.29
CA SER A 28 24.75 -18.96 -16.52
C SER A 28 25.76 -17.97 -15.92
N THR A 29 25.35 -16.72 -15.70
CA THR A 29 26.19 -15.66 -15.12
C THR A 29 25.99 -15.46 -13.62
N THR A 30 24.90 -15.99 -13.07
CA THR A 30 24.59 -15.90 -11.64
C THR A 30 25.53 -16.79 -10.84
N TYR A 31 26.28 -16.17 -9.92
CA TYR A 31 27.18 -16.86 -9.00
C TYR A 31 26.37 -17.55 -7.89
N SER A 32 26.64 -18.82 -7.59
CA SER A 32 26.16 -19.48 -6.39
C SER A 32 27.16 -19.28 -5.26
N ASP A 33 26.74 -18.75 -4.12
CA ASP A 33 27.52 -18.81 -2.88
C ASP A 33 27.48 -20.27 -2.39
N ASP A 34 28.62 -20.96 -2.50
CA ASP A 34 28.81 -22.35 -2.06
C ASP A 34 28.71 -22.45 -0.52
N GLU A 35 27.50 -22.68 0.01
CA GLU A 35 27.32 -23.27 1.35
C GLU A 35 26.80 -24.71 1.32
N ASP A 36 26.29 -25.21 0.17
CA ASP A 36 25.69 -26.53 0.08
C ASP A 36 26.15 -27.33 -1.17
N PRO A 37 27.10 -28.27 -1.05
CA PRO A 37 27.62 -29.05 -2.19
C PRO A 37 26.61 -30.03 -2.80
N SER A 38 25.40 -30.11 -2.25
CA SER A 38 24.25 -30.87 -2.78
C SER A 38 23.17 -30.02 -3.47
N GLY A 39 23.30 -28.69 -3.50
CA GLY A 39 22.33 -27.82 -4.17
C GLY A 39 22.39 -27.98 -5.70
N GLU A 40 21.23 -27.96 -6.36
CA GLU A 40 21.16 -27.90 -7.82
C GLU A 40 21.75 -26.57 -8.31
N SER A 41 22.57 -26.62 -9.36
CA SER A 41 23.16 -25.40 -9.90
C SER A 41 22.06 -24.45 -10.42
N PRO A 42 22.20 -23.12 -10.29
CA PRO A 42 21.21 -22.16 -10.80
C PRO A 42 20.90 -22.33 -12.29
N LEU A 43 21.87 -22.83 -13.05
CA LEU A 43 21.72 -23.15 -14.46
C LEU A 43 20.83 -24.39 -14.69
N ASN A 44 20.91 -25.40 -13.83
CA ASN A 44 20.07 -26.60 -13.91
C ASN A 44 18.62 -26.30 -13.49
N GLU A 45 18.43 -25.47 -12.47
CA GLU A 45 17.10 -24.99 -12.07
C GLU A 45 16.46 -24.13 -13.18
N ALA A 46 17.26 -23.27 -13.84
CA ALA A 46 16.79 -22.52 -14.98
C ALA A 46 16.42 -23.42 -16.18
N ALA A 47 17.17 -24.49 -16.39
CA ALA A 47 16.91 -25.48 -17.43
C ALA A 47 15.61 -26.25 -17.22
N SER A 48 15.31 -26.69 -15.99
CA SER A 48 14.03 -27.35 -15.69
C SER A 48 12.85 -26.40 -15.92
N THR A 49 12.96 -25.16 -15.43
CA THR A 49 11.94 -24.12 -15.58
C THR A 49 11.64 -23.81 -17.05
N ILE A 50 12.67 -23.70 -17.89
CA ILE A 50 12.48 -23.44 -19.33
C ILE A 50 11.93 -24.64 -20.06
N THR A 51 12.30 -25.85 -19.66
CA THR A 51 11.73 -27.06 -20.23
C THR A 51 10.22 -27.08 -20.02
N GLU A 52 9.75 -26.77 -18.80
CA GLU A 52 8.32 -26.64 -18.48
C GLU A 52 7.64 -25.50 -19.24
N LEU A 53 8.30 -24.35 -19.37
CA LEU A 53 7.78 -23.20 -20.12
C LEU A 53 7.60 -23.52 -21.60
N LEU A 54 8.59 -24.17 -22.24
CA LEU A 54 8.52 -24.54 -23.65
C LEU A 54 7.49 -25.65 -23.89
N LEU A 55 7.34 -26.58 -22.95
CA LEU A 55 6.29 -27.60 -22.99
C LEU A 55 4.89 -26.99 -22.92
N SER A 56 4.66 -26.09 -21.96
CA SER A 56 3.37 -25.38 -21.83
C SER A 56 3.08 -24.51 -23.05
N ALA A 57 4.08 -23.81 -23.59
CA ALA A 57 3.96 -22.99 -24.80
C ALA A 57 3.70 -23.81 -26.08
N SER A 58 4.12 -25.08 -26.11
CA SER A 58 3.90 -25.96 -27.27
C SER A 58 2.43 -26.36 -27.47
N GLY A 59 1.61 -26.33 -26.40
CA GLY A 59 0.19 -26.66 -26.43
C GLY A 59 -0.14 -28.11 -26.86
N GLN A 60 0.85 -28.95 -27.10
CA GLN A 60 0.71 -30.34 -27.56
C GLN A 60 1.48 -31.28 -26.64
N VAL A 61 0.77 -32.19 -25.98
CA VAL A 61 1.39 -33.23 -25.13
C VAL A 61 1.76 -34.41 -26.02
N ASN A 62 2.91 -34.33 -26.69
CA ASN A 62 3.48 -35.43 -27.46
C ASN A 62 4.83 -35.85 -26.83
N PRO A 63 5.01 -37.11 -26.41
CA PRO A 63 6.25 -37.57 -25.76
C PRO A 63 7.49 -37.39 -26.63
N GLU A 64 7.38 -37.47 -27.96
CA GLU A 64 8.50 -37.23 -28.88
C GLU A 64 8.93 -35.77 -28.94
N LEU A 65 8.00 -34.83 -28.70
CA LEU A 65 8.29 -33.40 -28.67
C LEU A 65 8.94 -33.01 -27.35
N GLU A 66 8.48 -33.61 -26.25
CA GLU A 66 9.07 -33.43 -24.93
C GLU A 66 10.54 -33.85 -24.89
N GLU A 67 10.87 -34.98 -25.51
CA GLU A 67 12.26 -35.45 -25.60
C GLU A 67 13.13 -34.49 -26.42
N LYS A 68 12.61 -33.93 -27.52
CA LYS A 68 13.32 -32.94 -28.33
C LYS A 68 13.57 -31.62 -27.58
N ILE A 69 12.60 -31.16 -26.79
CA ILE A 69 12.75 -29.95 -25.96
C ILE A 69 13.81 -30.18 -24.89
N LYS A 70 13.79 -31.33 -24.20
CA LYS A 70 14.80 -31.68 -23.20
C LYS A 70 16.21 -31.73 -23.79
N GLN A 71 16.39 -32.40 -24.92
CA GLN A 71 17.68 -32.46 -25.62
C GLN A 71 18.18 -31.07 -26.07
N LEU A 72 17.28 -30.19 -26.48
CA LEU A 72 17.62 -28.83 -26.91
C LEU A 72 18.07 -27.95 -25.72
N VAL A 73 17.39 -28.06 -24.58
CA VAL A 73 17.77 -27.33 -23.36
C VAL A 73 19.08 -27.87 -22.78
N GLU A 74 19.25 -29.20 -22.72
CA GLU A 74 20.49 -29.85 -22.26
C GLU A 74 21.70 -29.41 -23.10
N LYS A 75 21.56 -29.38 -24.43
CA LYS A 75 22.60 -28.87 -25.35
C LYS A 75 23.02 -27.43 -25.04
N TRP A 76 22.11 -26.60 -24.52
CA TRP A 76 22.46 -25.22 -24.14
C TRP A 76 23.13 -25.15 -22.78
N VAL A 77 22.69 -25.95 -21.81
CA VAL A 77 23.37 -26.09 -20.51
C VAL A 77 24.81 -26.53 -20.73
N ASP A 78 25.06 -27.53 -21.58
CA ASP A 78 26.40 -27.97 -21.96
C ASP A 78 27.21 -26.84 -22.60
N LYS A 79 26.61 -26.09 -23.53
CA LYS A 79 27.28 -24.96 -24.18
C LYS A 79 27.66 -23.85 -23.18
N TYR A 80 26.80 -23.56 -22.20
CA TYR A 80 27.07 -22.54 -21.20
C TYR A 80 28.08 -23.00 -20.15
N THR A 81 28.06 -24.28 -19.75
CA THR A 81 29.04 -24.87 -18.84
C THR A 81 30.43 -24.95 -19.48
N GLU A 82 30.52 -25.27 -20.77
CA GLU A 82 31.76 -25.21 -21.54
C GLU A 82 32.29 -23.78 -21.69
N ALA A 83 31.40 -22.82 -22.00
CA ALA A 83 31.77 -21.40 -22.19
C ALA A 83 32.26 -20.74 -20.90
N ASN A 84 31.74 -21.13 -19.74
CA ASN A 84 32.15 -20.62 -18.43
C ASN A 84 33.41 -21.30 -17.88
N GLY A 85 33.99 -22.26 -18.62
CA GLY A 85 35.19 -22.99 -18.25
C GLY A 85 34.92 -24.01 -17.13
N GLY A 86 35.09 -25.29 -17.42
CA GLY A 86 34.84 -26.42 -16.50
C GLY A 86 35.73 -26.51 -15.25
N GLN A 87 36.06 -25.40 -14.60
CA GLN A 87 36.76 -25.36 -13.32
C GLN A 87 35.88 -24.72 -12.25
N ARG A 88 35.57 -25.51 -11.23
CA ARG A 88 35.20 -25.05 -9.88
C ARG A 88 36.19 -23.97 -9.43
N ARG A 89 35.86 -22.70 -9.63
CA ARG A 89 36.61 -21.57 -9.08
C ARG A 89 36.19 -21.38 -7.64
N GLY A 90 36.89 -22.07 -6.74
CA GLY A 90 36.90 -21.73 -5.32
C GLY A 90 37.39 -20.29 -5.08
N PRO A 91 37.05 -19.68 -3.94
CA PRO A 91 36.99 -18.23 -3.80
C PRO A 91 38.38 -17.60 -3.74
N SER A 92 38.63 -16.64 -4.63
CA SER A 92 39.70 -15.66 -4.41
C SER A 92 39.24 -14.69 -3.34
N THR A 93 39.83 -14.86 -2.16
CA THR A 93 39.78 -14.00 -0.97
C THR A 93 39.49 -12.52 -1.28
N VAL A 94 38.32 -12.03 -0.88
CA VAL A 94 38.06 -10.59 -0.76
C VAL A 94 39.00 -10.03 0.30
N LYS A 95 39.95 -9.18 -0.10
CA LYS A 95 40.76 -8.38 0.83
C LYS A 95 39.83 -7.51 1.67
N ARG A 96 39.76 -7.81 2.97
CA ARG A 96 39.17 -6.94 3.99
C ARG A 96 39.85 -5.57 3.92
N LEU A 97 39.04 -4.53 3.79
CA LEU A 97 39.48 -3.14 3.93
C LEU A 97 39.55 -2.82 5.43
N ASP A 98 40.66 -3.17 6.07
CA ASP A 98 41.00 -2.63 7.40
C ASP A 98 41.58 -1.22 7.22
N GLN A 99 40.72 -0.20 7.26
CA GLN A 99 41.18 1.13 7.64
C GLN A 99 40.12 1.87 8.45
N THR A 100 40.24 1.70 9.76
CA THR A 100 39.55 2.48 10.78
C THR A 100 40.01 3.93 10.71
N ILE A 101 39.20 4.84 10.17
CA ILE A 101 39.45 6.28 10.27
C ILE A 101 38.98 6.74 11.67
N GLN A 102 39.90 6.73 12.62
CA GLN A 102 39.78 7.49 13.87
C GLN A 102 39.98 8.98 13.56
N VAL A 103 38.89 9.76 13.56
CA VAL A 103 38.98 11.23 13.61
C VAL A 103 38.76 11.69 15.05
N SER A 104 39.86 11.78 15.80
CA SER A 104 39.87 12.51 17.06
C SER A 104 41.21 13.23 17.26
N GLN A 105 41.11 14.55 17.52
CA GLN A 105 42.16 15.49 17.99
C GLN A 105 43.16 15.92 16.90
N GLN A 106 43.39 17.21 16.60
CA GLN A 106 43.73 18.38 17.44
C GLN A 106 43.16 19.67 16.80
N ARG A 107 42.45 20.58 17.49
CA ARG A 107 42.85 21.74 18.34
C ARG A 107 43.70 22.85 17.67
N ASN A 108 43.07 24.05 17.67
CA ASN A 108 43.62 25.44 17.78
C ASN A 108 44.23 26.08 16.51
N MET A 109 44.12 27.38 16.17
CA MET A 109 43.47 28.58 16.72
C MET A 109 43.51 29.70 15.63
N SER A 110 42.37 30.39 15.42
CA SER A 110 42.07 31.83 15.15
C SER A 110 42.94 32.84 14.33
N SER A 111 42.18 33.78 13.70
CA SER A 111 42.44 35.19 13.28
C SER A 111 43.29 35.43 12.02
N THR A 112 42.97 36.29 11.03
CA THR A 112 42.57 37.73 10.98
C THR A 112 42.18 38.04 9.50
N LEU A 113 41.06 38.69 9.13
CA LEU A 113 40.77 40.16 9.06
C LEU A 113 40.94 40.79 7.64
N ALA A 114 39.83 41.26 7.03
CA ALA A 114 39.65 42.38 6.07
C ALA A 114 38.27 42.23 5.39
N VAL A 115 37.19 42.98 5.70
CA VAL A 115 36.88 44.43 5.57
C VAL A 115 36.55 44.87 4.13
N ALA A 116 35.40 45.59 4.04
CA ALA A 116 34.84 46.44 2.96
C ALA A 116 34.00 45.74 1.87
N THR A 117 32.80 46.20 1.47
CA THR A 117 31.98 47.41 1.75
C THR A 117 30.61 47.27 1.07
N GLY A 118 29.59 47.95 1.60
CA GLY A 118 28.35 48.36 0.92
C GLY A 118 27.09 47.73 1.52
N GLY A 119 26.20 48.38 2.27
CA GLY A 119 25.94 49.81 2.43
C GLY A 119 24.53 50.13 1.93
N VAL A 120 23.50 49.97 2.78
CA VAL A 120 22.22 50.68 2.66
C VAL A 120 21.74 51.05 4.08
N ASP A 121 21.90 52.32 4.38
CA ASP A 121 21.30 53.12 5.46
C ASP A 121 19.86 53.51 5.01
N LEU A 122 18.86 53.89 5.80
CA LEU A 122 18.80 54.43 7.15
C LEU A 122 17.33 54.35 7.60
N GLU A 123 17.14 53.94 8.84
CA GLU A 123 15.90 53.94 9.61
C GLU A 123 15.62 55.35 10.17
N SER A 124 14.38 55.84 10.12
CA SER A 124 13.99 57.10 10.77
C SER A 124 12.92 56.90 11.84
N ALA A 125 13.29 57.36 13.05
CA ALA A 125 12.45 57.81 14.17
C ALA A 125 12.16 56.80 15.31
N ASN A 126 13.05 56.88 16.31
CA ASN A 126 12.77 57.00 17.76
C ASN A 126 11.99 55.89 18.48
N ALA A 127 12.71 54.99 19.16
CA ALA A 127 12.55 54.78 20.62
C ALA A 127 13.62 53.84 21.21
N ARG A 128 14.41 54.37 22.16
CA ARG A 128 15.13 53.71 23.26
C ARG A 128 15.94 52.44 22.95
N LYS A 129 17.26 52.63 22.76
CA LYS A 129 18.27 51.58 22.86
C LYS A 129 18.23 50.89 24.24
N VAL A 130 17.71 49.66 24.27
CA VAL A 130 18.04 48.68 25.30
C VAL A 130 19.18 47.83 24.75
N GLU A 131 20.41 48.10 25.18
CA GLU A 131 21.53 47.21 24.87
C GLU A 131 21.41 45.94 25.73
N SER A 132 20.67 44.95 25.22
CA SER A 132 20.72 43.59 25.77
C SER A 132 22.02 42.94 25.30
N LYS A 133 23.10 43.12 26.06
CA LYS A 133 24.30 42.28 25.91
C LYS A 133 23.94 40.86 26.38
N VAL A 134 23.39 40.07 25.45
CA VAL A 134 23.14 38.65 25.69
C VAL A 134 24.46 37.92 25.48
N ASP A 135 25.03 37.42 26.57
CA ASP A 135 26.22 36.57 26.54
C ASP A 135 25.99 35.38 25.59
N ARG A 136 26.61 35.41 24.40
CA ARG A 136 26.45 34.37 23.35
C ARG A 136 26.65 32.95 23.88
N LYS A 137 27.59 32.75 24.82
CA LYS A 137 27.84 31.44 25.45
C LYS A 137 26.70 30.97 26.36
N LYS A 138 25.98 31.89 27.02
CA LYS A 138 24.82 31.54 27.85
C LYS A 138 23.59 31.25 26.98
N LEU A 139 23.43 31.97 25.88
CA LEU A 139 22.37 31.73 24.90
C LEU A 139 22.51 30.34 24.27
N GLU A 140 23.70 30.00 23.77
CA GLU A 140 23.94 28.69 23.14
C GLU A 140 23.74 27.52 24.14
N LYS A 141 24.12 27.72 25.40
CA LYS A 141 23.90 26.72 26.47
C LYS A 141 22.41 26.59 26.83
N ALA A 142 21.63 27.67 26.74
CA ALA A 142 20.20 27.65 26.95
C ALA A 142 19.48 26.97 25.78
N GLU A 143 19.86 27.29 24.55
CA GLU A 143 19.32 26.67 23.33
C GLU A 143 19.61 25.16 23.29
N ARG A 144 20.84 24.73 23.59
CA ARG A 144 21.15 23.29 23.70
C ARG A 144 20.35 22.60 24.79
N LYS A 145 20.07 23.26 25.92
CA LYS A 145 19.21 22.70 26.97
C LYS A 145 17.74 22.62 26.56
N ILE A 146 17.24 23.57 25.78
CA ILE A 146 15.88 23.57 25.24
C ILE A 146 15.76 22.47 24.17
N ALA A 147 16.71 22.39 23.25
CA ALA A 147 16.78 21.34 22.23
C ALA A 147 16.88 19.95 22.86
N ALA A 148 17.72 19.75 23.87
CA ALA A 148 17.81 18.48 24.58
C ALA A 148 16.53 18.13 25.37
N LYS A 149 15.81 19.13 25.91
CA LYS A 149 14.51 18.92 26.54
C LYS A 149 13.41 18.59 25.53
N GLN A 150 13.42 19.25 24.36
CA GLN A 150 12.49 18.95 23.27
C GLN A 150 12.76 17.56 22.69
N GLN A 151 14.02 17.22 22.43
CA GLN A 151 14.43 15.87 22.00
C GLN A 151 14.05 14.81 23.02
N LYS A 152 14.26 15.03 24.33
CA LYS A 152 13.80 14.06 25.35
C LYS A 152 12.28 13.93 25.40
N LYS A 153 11.51 14.99 25.11
CA LYS A 153 10.06 14.92 25.01
C LYS A 153 9.64 14.17 23.75
N THR A 154 10.20 14.48 22.59
CA THR A 154 9.89 13.80 21.34
C THR A 154 10.32 12.33 21.37
N PHE A 155 11.50 11.99 21.89
CA PHE A 155 11.91 10.59 22.08
C PHE A 155 11.00 9.85 23.05
N LYS A 156 10.57 10.49 24.16
CA LYS A 156 9.64 9.85 25.10
C LYS A 156 8.22 9.69 24.52
N THR A 157 7.76 10.62 23.68
CA THR A 157 6.47 10.51 22.97
C THR A 157 6.55 9.46 21.86
N VAL A 158 7.64 9.41 21.10
CA VAL A 158 7.89 8.42 20.05
C VAL A 158 8.10 7.03 20.63
N GLU A 159 8.83 6.88 21.74
CA GLU A 159 8.95 5.61 22.47
C GLU A 159 7.61 5.18 23.07
N TYR A 160 6.82 6.11 23.62
CA TYR A 160 5.50 5.80 24.17
C TYR A 160 4.48 5.42 23.07
N GLU A 161 4.51 6.08 21.92
CA GLU A 161 3.66 5.73 20.77
C GLU A 161 4.14 4.47 20.05
N ALA A 162 5.46 4.28 19.89
CA ALA A 162 6.04 3.09 19.27
C ALA A 162 5.84 1.84 20.14
N SER A 163 6.03 1.92 21.46
CA SER A 163 5.71 0.81 22.36
C SER A 163 4.22 0.52 22.44
N LYS A 164 3.35 1.54 22.35
CA LYS A 164 1.89 1.35 22.28
C LYS A 164 1.41 0.74 20.95
N LEU A 165 2.22 0.85 19.89
CA LEU A 165 2.00 0.23 18.58
C LEU A 165 2.61 -1.19 18.50
N LEU A 166 3.71 -1.47 19.20
CA LEU A 166 4.38 -2.77 19.22
C LEU A 166 3.72 -3.80 20.16
N ASP A 167 3.01 -3.38 21.20
CA ASP A 167 2.32 -4.27 22.16
C ASP A 167 0.86 -4.59 21.78
N GLN A 168 0.38 -4.16 20.60
CA GLN A 168 -0.92 -4.61 20.10
C GLN A 168 -0.74 -5.93 19.33
N PRO A 169 -1.37 -7.04 19.77
CA PRO A 169 -1.46 -8.21 18.92
C PRO A 169 -2.19 -7.80 17.63
N GLU A 170 -1.60 -8.10 16.48
CA GLU A 170 -2.04 -7.74 15.12
C GLU A 170 -3.44 -8.28 14.70
N SER A 171 -4.30 -8.69 15.63
CA SER A 171 -5.47 -9.54 15.35
C SER A 171 -6.85 -8.98 15.71
N THR A 172 -7.02 -7.70 16.06
CA THR A 172 -8.36 -7.14 16.37
C THR A 172 -8.58 -5.69 15.96
N GLN A 173 -8.05 -5.24 14.82
CA GLN A 173 -8.64 -4.07 14.17
C GLN A 173 -9.81 -4.57 13.32
N SER A 174 -11.01 -4.04 13.57
CA SER A 174 -12.16 -4.34 12.70
C SER A 174 -11.84 -3.84 11.29
N TYR A 175 -12.21 -4.60 10.25
CA TYR A 175 -12.04 -4.19 8.86
C TYR A 175 -12.59 -2.77 8.60
N GLU A 176 -13.68 -2.42 9.28
CA GLU A 176 -14.29 -1.08 9.22
C GLU A 176 -13.35 0.01 9.74
N GLU A 177 -12.71 -0.20 10.88
CA GLU A 177 -11.76 0.76 11.48
C GLU A 177 -10.54 0.96 10.58
N PHE A 178 -10.01 -0.15 10.04
CA PHE A 178 -8.92 -0.11 9.08
C PHE A 178 -9.30 0.68 7.81
N TYR A 179 -10.48 0.39 7.24
CA TYR A 179 -10.97 1.07 6.05
C TYR A 179 -11.15 2.58 6.27
N MET A 180 -11.72 2.98 7.43
CA MET A 180 -11.90 4.39 7.76
C MET A 180 -10.58 5.12 7.97
N ALA A 181 -9.58 4.46 8.56
CA ALA A 181 -8.25 5.03 8.75
C ALA A 181 -7.54 5.25 7.40
N VAL A 182 -7.69 4.29 6.48
CA VAL A 182 -7.11 4.38 5.12
C VAL A 182 -7.89 5.36 4.24
N ASN A 183 -9.21 5.45 4.39
CA ASN A 183 -10.06 6.27 3.52
C ASN A 183 -10.85 7.28 4.36
N PRO A 184 -10.23 8.37 4.85
CA PRO A 184 -10.94 9.36 5.64
C PRO A 184 -12.00 10.07 4.78
N LEU A 185 -13.24 10.20 5.29
CA LEU A 185 -14.25 11.06 4.68
C LEU A 185 -13.74 12.49 4.65
N GLN A 186 -13.51 13.02 3.46
CA GLN A 186 -13.15 14.42 3.30
C GLN A 186 -14.44 15.26 3.34
N MET A 187 -14.66 15.93 4.47
CA MET A 187 -15.69 16.96 4.56
C MET A 187 -15.22 18.23 3.83
N GLY A 188 -15.62 18.37 2.57
CA GLY A 188 -15.43 19.60 1.79
C GLY A 188 -15.27 19.37 0.29
N SER A 189 -15.68 20.34 -0.52
CA SER A 189 -15.55 20.34 -1.99
C SER A 189 -14.10 20.44 -2.50
N SER A 190 -13.12 20.54 -1.59
CA SER A 190 -11.70 20.74 -1.89
C SER A 190 -11.01 19.58 -2.60
N SER A 191 -11.66 18.42 -2.69
CA SER A 191 -11.08 17.19 -3.27
C SER A 191 -11.40 17.03 -4.75
N ALA A 192 -12.48 17.66 -5.23
CA ALA A 192 -12.93 17.54 -6.62
C ALA A 192 -11.94 18.11 -7.65
N ASN A 193 -11.09 19.06 -7.24
CA ASN A 193 -10.10 19.72 -8.12
C ASN A 193 -8.67 19.21 -7.95
N LYS A 194 -8.42 18.21 -7.09
CA LYS A 194 -7.08 17.64 -6.92
C LYS A 194 -6.85 16.56 -7.97
N SER A 195 -5.64 16.52 -8.54
CA SER A 195 -5.27 15.41 -9.43
C SER A 195 -5.35 14.09 -8.64
N LYS A 196 -5.90 13.07 -9.31
CA LYS A 196 -5.95 11.69 -8.82
C LYS A 196 -4.75 10.86 -9.28
N ASP A 197 -3.76 11.48 -9.92
CA ASP A 197 -2.52 10.82 -10.31
C ASP A 197 -1.63 10.59 -9.08
N ILE A 198 -1.03 9.42 -9.02
CA ILE A 198 -0.11 9.01 -7.96
C ILE A 198 1.29 9.01 -8.55
N LYS A 199 2.15 9.90 -8.07
CA LYS A 199 3.58 9.89 -8.37
C LYS A 199 4.36 9.78 -7.08
N LEU A 200 5.14 8.72 -6.97
CA LEU A 200 5.90 8.36 -5.80
C LEU A 200 7.33 8.09 -6.24
N ASP A 201 8.24 8.94 -5.78
CA ASP A 201 9.66 8.83 -6.07
C ASP A 201 10.38 8.20 -4.86
N ASN A 202 11.43 7.40 -5.11
CA ASN A 202 12.31 6.82 -4.08
C ASN A 202 11.59 5.96 -3.03
N ILE A 203 10.71 5.05 -3.46
CA ILE A 203 10.03 4.11 -2.57
C ILE A 203 10.97 2.98 -2.16
N ASP A 204 11.16 2.84 -0.85
CA ASP A 204 11.74 1.66 -0.21
C ASP A 204 10.64 0.89 0.51
N VAL A 205 10.42 -0.38 0.16
CA VAL A 205 9.47 -1.26 0.86
C VAL A 205 10.25 -2.40 1.50
N SER A 206 10.15 -2.53 2.82
CA SER A 206 10.76 -3.61 3.60
C SER A 206 9.76 -4.25 4.53
N ILE A 207 9.63 -5.57 4.50
CA ILE A 207 8.78 -6.34 5.41
C ILE A 207 9.62 -7.34 6.17
N SER A 208 9.46 -7.38 7.50
CA SER A 208 10.14 -8.33 8.40
C SER A 208 11.66 -8.37 8.22
N GLY A 209 12.28 -7.23 7.91
CA GLY A 209 13.72 -7.11 7.69
C GLY A 209 14.20 -7.38 6.25
N ASN A 210 13.34 -7.92 5.38
CA ASN A 210 13.67 -8.16 3.97
C ASN A 210 13.27 -6.94 3.12
N ARG A 211 14.26 -6.35 2.44
CA ARG A 211 14.03 -5.27 1.47
C ARG A 211 13.49 -5.86 0.17
N ILE A 212 12.25 -5.52 -0.16
CA ILE A 212 11.53 -6.00 -1.34
C ILE A 212 11.71 -5.03 -2.51
N LEU A 213 11.61 -3.72 -2.23
CA LEU A 213 11.86 -2.66 -3.20
C LEU A 213 12.87 -1.67 -2.61
N THR A 214 13.76 -1.19 -3.46
CA THR A 214 14.74 -0.16 -3.12
C THR A 214 14.83 0.87 -4.22
N ASP A 215 14.70 2.14 -3.87
CA ASP A 215 14.81 3.30 -4.76
C ASP A 215 13.90 3.21 -6.01
N THR A 216 12.68 2.72 -5.82
CA THR A 216 11.73 2.51 -6.92
C THR A 216 10.85 3.74 -7.12
N THR A 217 10.65 4.14 -8.38
CA THR A 217 9.66 5.17 -8.75
C THR A 217 8.36 4.52 -9.22
N LEU A 218 7.23 4.88 -8.61
CA LEU A 218 5.89 4.42 -9.00
C LEU A 218 5.07 5.59 -9.51
N THR A 219 4.62 5.51 -10.76
CA THR A 219 3.74 6.52 -11.37
C THR A 219 2.48 5.83 -11.89
N LEU A 220 1.34 6.18 -11.30
CA LEU A 220 0.01 5.69 -11.68
C LEU A 220 -0.84 6.89 -12.08
N ALA A 221 -1.23 6.96 -13.36
CA ALA A 221 -2.14 7.96 -13.86
C ALA A 221 -3.59 7.50 -13.67
N TYR A 222 -4.48 8.43 -13.33
CA TYR A 222 -5.88 8.12 -13.10
C TYR A 222 -6.58 7.58 -14.36
N GLY A 223 -7.41 6.56 -14.20
CA GLY A 223 -8.15 5.91 -15.30
C GLY A 223 -7.34 4.89 -16.11
N HIS A 224 -6.07 4.66 -15.79
CA HIS A 224 -5.26 3.63 -16.42
C HIS A 224 -5.34 2.29 -15.68
N ARG A 225 -5.12 1.20 -16.43
CA ARG A 225 -5.04 -0.16 -15.89
C ARG A 225 -3.59 -0.62 -15.93
N TYR A 226 -3.07 -1.00 -14.77
CA TYR A 226 -1.69 -1.46 -14.60
C TYR A 226 -1.66 -2.94 -14.22
N GLY A 227 -0.75 -3.70 -14.82
CA GLY A 227 -0.47 -5.09 -14.46
C GLY A 227 0.89 -5.18 -13.77
N LEU A 228 0.91 -5.72 -12.55
CA LEU A 228 2.15 -6.03 -11.84
C LEU A 228 2.54 -7.48 -12.11
N VAL A 229 3.69 -7.70 -12.74
CA VAL A 229 4.18 -9.04 -13.12
C VAL A 229 5.54 -9.28 -12.47
N GLY A 230 5.76 -10.48 -11.97
CA GLY A 230 7.01 -10.90 -11.34
C GLY A 230 6.89 -12.31 -10.75
N ASN A 231 8.04 -12.91 -10.44
CA ASN A 231 8.12 -14.26 -9.89
C ASN A 231 7.38 -14.38 -8.56
N ASN A 232 6.94 -15.60 -8.25
CA ASN A 232 6.37 -15.89 -6.93
C ASN A 232 7.43 -15.62 -5.85
N GLY A 233 7.02 -14.99 -4.75
CA GLY A 233 7.95 -14.62 -3.67
C GLY A 233 8.72 -13.32 -3.87
N VAL A 234 8.63 -12.65 -5.04
CA VAL A 234 9.28 -11.33 -5.25
C VAL A 234 8.62 -10.19 -4.45
N GLY A 235 7.50 -10.45 -3.78
CA GLY A 235 6.79 -9.48 -2.94
C GLY A 235 5.69 -8.68 -3.65
N LYS A 236 5.09 -9.19 -4.74
CA LYS A 236 3.92 -8.57 -5.41
C LYS A 236 2.78 -8.25 -4.44
N SER A 237 2.24 -9.28 -3.77
CA SER A 237 1.18 -9.13 -2.77
C SER A 237 1.61 -8.21 -1.63
N THR A 238 2.89 -8.25 -1.28
CA THR A 238 3.46 -7.39 -0.25
C THR A 238 3.43 -5.91 -0.63
N LEU A 239 3.78 -5.60 -1.88
CA LEU A 239 3.66 -4.24 -2.41
C LEU A 239 2.21 -3.77 -2.41
N LEU A 240 1.27 -4.62 -2.84
CA LEU A 240 -0.16 -4.29 -2.84
C LEU A 240 -0.67 -4.00 -1.42
N ARG A 241 -0.25 -4.79 -0.42
CA ARG A 241 -0.57 -4.54 1.00
C ARG A 241 0.04 -3.24 1.52
N ALA A 242 1.29 -2.95 1.18
CA ALA A 242 1.95 -1.70 1.58
C ALA A 242 1.23 -0.46 0.98
N LEU A 243 0.81 -0.56 -0.29
CA LEU A 243 -0.01 0.47 -0.94
C LEU A 243 -1.38 0.60 -0.27
N SER A 244 -2.06 -0.51 0.03
CA SER A 244 -3.39 -0.49 0.65
C SER A 244 -3.38 0.10 2.06
N ARG A 245 -2.29 -0.12 2.81
CA ARG A 245 -2.09 0.40 4.16
C ARG A 245 -1.58 1.85 4.19
N ARG A 246 -1.33 2.46 3.02
CA ARG A 246 -0.66 3.76 2.89
C ARG A 246 0.68 3.83 3.62
N GLU A 247 1.42 2.73 3.68
CA GLU A 247 2.83 2.75 4.10
C GLU A 247 3.67 3.59 3.12
N VAL A 248 3.21 3.63 1.87
CA VAL A 248 3.69 4.58 0.85
C VAL A 248 2.79 5.82 0.85
N ALA A 249 3.40 6.99 0.63
CA ALA A 249 2.77 8.32 0.76
C ALA A 249 1.70 8.64 -0.31
N ILE A 250 0.62 7.86 -0.38
CA ILE A 250 -0.50 8.10 -1.29
C ILE A 250 -1.38 9.23 -0.72
N PRO A 251 -1.75 10.24 -1.54
CA PRO A 251 -2.62 11.34 -1.11
C PRO A 251 -3.96 10.87 -0.53
N LEU A 252 -4.40 11.47 0.58
CA LEU A 252 -5.61 11.08 1.33
C LEU A 252 -6.92 11.28 0.57
N HIS A 253 -6.92 12.07 -0.51
CA HIS A 253 -8.12 12.30 -1.34
C HIS A 253 -8.38 11.19 -2.37
N ILE A 254 -7.43 10.26 -2.52
CA ILE A 254 -7.57 9.09 -3.40
C ILE A 254 -8.08 7.94 -2.55
N SER A 255 -9.28 7.43 -2.84
CA SER A 255 -9.82 6.26 -2.15
C SER A 255 -9.13 4.99 -2.65
N ILE A 256 -8.73 4.12 -1.72
CA ILE A 256 -8.04 2.86 -2.03
C ILE A 256 -8.89 1.70 -1.56
N LEU A 257 -9.10 0.72 -2.44
CA LEU A 257 -9.69 -0.55 -2.10
C LEU A 257 -8.77 -1.68 -2.53
N HIS A 258 -8.46 -2.57 -1.59
CA HIS A 258 -7.68 -3.77 -1.84
C HIS A 258 -8.57 -5.00 -1.71
N VAL A 259 -8.59 -5.80 -2.77
CA VAL A 259 -9.25 -7.10 -2.81
C VAL A 259 -8.17 -8.17 -2.66
N GLU A 260 -8.16 -8.81 -1.50
CA GLU A 260 -7.26 -9.91 -1.20
C GLU A 260 -7.73 -11.22 -1.86
N GLN A 261 -6.78 -12.13 -2.06
CA GLN A 261 -6.97 -13.37 -2.81
C GLN A 261 -7.98 -14.35 -2.17
N GLU A 262 -8.22 -14.28 -0.86
CA GLU A 262 -9.15 -15.17 -0.15
C GLU A 262 -10.18 -14.39 0.66
N ILE A 263 -11.44 -14.41 0.21
CA ILE A 263 -12.56 -13.94 1.04
C ILE A 263 -13.12 -15.14 1.78
N THR A 264 -12.99 -15.12 3.10
CA THR A 264 -13.74 -16.02 3.97
C THR A 264 -15.21 -15.61 3.94
N GLY A 265 -16.07 -16.59 3.72
CA GLY A 265 -17.51 -16.35 3.79
C GLY A 265 -17.99 -16.37 5.23
N ASP A 266 -18.95 -15.53 5.53
CA ASP A 266 -19.66 -15.37 6.78
C ASP A 266 -21.16 -15.70 6.61
N ASP A 267 -21.94 -15.48 7.68
CA ASP A 267 -23.39 -15.68 7.69
C ASP A 267 -24.17 -14.56 6.97
N THR A 268 -23.48 -13.52 6.54
CA THR A 268 -24.07 -12.33 5.94
C THR A 268 -24.60 -12.65 4.54
N PRO A 269 -25.81 -12.19 4.15
CA PRO A 269 -26.30 -12.37 2.78
C PRO A 269 -25.40 -11.69 1.74
N ALA A 270 -25.29 -12.23 0.53
CA ALA A 270 -24.47 -11.62 -0.53
C ALA A 270 -24.86 -10.17 -0.84
N LEU A 271 -26.17 -9.86 -0.88
CA LEU A 271 -26.65 -8.49 -1.07
C LEU A 271 -26.15 -7.55 0.04
N GLN A 272 -26.30 -7.99 1.28
CA GLN A 272 -25.88 -7.21 2.44
C GLN A 272 -24.36 -7.05 2.48
N ALA A 273 -23.58 -8.07 2.12
CA ALA A 273 -22.13 -8.00 2.03
C ALA A 273 -21.64 -6.97 1.01
N VAL A 274 -22.40 -6.73 -0.07
CA VAL A 274 -22.11 -5.64 -1.03
C VAL A 274 -22.48 -4.28 -0.44
N LEU A 275 -23.63 -4.16 0.21
CA LEU A 275 -24.04 -2.91 0.85
C LEU A 275 -23.09 -2.49 1.97
N ASP A 276 -22.60 -3.45 2.75
CA ASP A 276 -21.64 -3.27 3.84
C ASP A 276 -20.22 -2.95 3.35
N ALA A 277 -19.94 -3.09 2.05
CA ALA A 277 -18.67 -2.68 1.48
C ALA A 277 -18.47 -1.16 1.53
N ASP A 278 -19.57 -0.39 1.48
CA ASP A 278 -19.55 1.05 1.72
C ASP A 278 -19.63 1.33 3.23
N VAL A 279 -18.46 1.27 3.87
CA VAL A 279 -18.30 1.45 5.32
C VAL A 279 -18.83 2.82 5.77
N TRP A 280 -18.61 3.87 4.99
CA TRP A 280 -19.04 5.21 5.35
C TRP A 280 -20.55 5.37 5.32
N ARG A 281 -21.23 4.78 4.32
CA ARG A 281 -22.70 4.73 4.30
C ARG A 281 -23.22 4.04 5.56
N LYS A 282 -22.64 2.90 5.93
CA LYS A 282 -23.04 2.14 7.14
C LYS A 282 -22.86 2.96 8.42
N VAL A 283 -21.72 3.64 8.56
CA VAL A 283 -21.43 4.51 9.72
C VAL A 283 -22.40 5.68 9.79
N LEU A 284 -22.66 6.36 8.67
CA LEU A 284 -23.56 7.51 8.61
C LEU A 284 -25.02 7.13 8.89
N LEU A 285 -25.48 5.96 8.43
CA LEU A 285 -26.82 5.45 8.77
C LEU A 285 -26.93 5.17 10.27
N LYS A 286 -25.92 4.54 10.87
CA LYS A 286 -25.89 4.29 12.31
C LYS A 286 -25.86 5.59 13.12
N GLU A 287 -25.13 6.60 12.64
CA GLU A 287 -25.08 7.93 13.27
C GLU A 287 -26.42 8.66 13.12
N GLN A 288 -27.07 8.58 11.97
CA GLN A 288 -28.42 9.09 11.74
C GLN A 288 -29.43 8.49 12.72
N ASP A 289 -29.43 7.18 12.92
CA ASP A 289 -30.32 6.49 13.87
C ASP A 289 -30.08 6.97 15.31
N GLN A 290 -28.80 7.12 15.70
CA GLN A 290 -28.43 7.61 17.03
C GLN A 290 -28.89 9.04 17.27
N ILE A 291 -28.71 9.93 16.29
CA ILE A 291 -29.15 11.33 16.40
C ILE A 291 -30.68 11.40 16.45
N THR A 292 -31.37 10.61 15.64
CA THR A 292 -32.84 10.55 15.62
C THR A 292 -33.38 10.08 16.97
N ALA A 293 -32.79 9.02 17.55
CA ALA A 293 -33.14 8.57 18.90
C ALA A 293 -32.86 9.66 19.96
N ARG A 294 -31.72 10.36 19.84
CA ARG A 294 -31.35 11.43 20.76
C ARG A 294 -32.29 12.63 20.68
N LEU A 295 -32.75 12.99 19.49
CA LEU A 295 -33.74 14.05 19.29
C LEU A 295 -35.08 13.70 19.95
N ALA A 296 -35.53 12.44 19.82
CA ALA A 296 -36.74 11.97 20.49
C ALA A 296 -36.62 12.03 22.03
N GLU A 297 -35.46 11.67 22.60
CA GLU A 297 -35.20 11.81 24.03
C GLU A 297 -35.23 13.29 24.49
N LEU A 298 -34.60 14.19 23.73
CA LEU A 298 -34.58 15.62 24.03
C LEU A 298 -35.98 16.22 23.96
N GLU A 299 -36.80 15.82 22.99
CA GLU A 299 -38.19 16.25 22.87
C GLU A 299 -39.03 15.78 24.05
N GLN A 300 -38.84 14.54 24.50
CA GLN A 300 -39.51 14.02 25.69
C GLN A 300 -39.09 14.79 26.96
N GLN A 301 -37.80 15.08 27.14
CA GLN A 301 -37.30 15.87 28.27
C GLN A 301 -37.85 17.30 28.25
N ARG A 302 -37.86 17.94 27.08
CA ARG A 302 -38.43 19.28 26.87
C ARG A 302 -39.91 19.33 27.25
N SER A 303 -40.70 18.32 26.86
CA SER A 303 -42.15 18.28 27.14
C SER A 303 -42.48 18.26 28.64
N SER A 304 -41.55 17.83 29.48
CA SER A 304 -41.72 17.77 30.94
C SER A 304 -41.34 19.06 31.68
N LEU A 305 -40.72 20.03 30.98
CA LEU A 305 -40.19 21.27 31.57
C LEU A 305 -41.05 22.48 31.22
N ALA A 306 -41.06 23.48 32.11
CA ALA A 306 -41.70 24.77 31.83
C ALA A 306 -40.81 25.63 30.90
N ASP A 307 -41.45 26.32 29.95
CA ASP A 307 -40.80 27.11 28.89
C ASP A 307 -39.84 28.21 29.40
N THR A 308 -40.02 28.69 30.63
CA THR A 308 -39.19 29.76 31.22
C THR A 308 -37.95 29.26 31.95
N SER A 309 -37.72 27.94 31.99
CA SER A 309 -36.57 27.37 32.71
C SER A 309 -35.26 27.53 31.92
N THR A 310 -34.15 27.75 32.62
CA THR A 310 -32.82 27.77 32.00
C THR A 310 -32.44 26.43 31.37
N ASP A 311 -33.05 25.34 31.86
CA ASP A 311 -32.83 23.99 31.37
C ASP A 311 -33.57 23.74 30.06
N ALA A 312 -34.78 24.29 29.87
CA ALA A 312 -35.46 24.30 28.57
C ALA A 312 -34.61 24.97 27.49
N ALA A 313 -34.03 26.14 27.77
CA ALA A 313 -33.14 26.84 26.83
C ALA A 313 -31.80 26.11 26.56
N ARG A 314 -31.39 25.16 27.42
CA ARG A 314 -30.24 24.28 27.15
C ARG A 314 -30.64 23.15 26.22
N LEU A 315 -31.76 22.50 26.49
CA LEU A 315 -32.29 21.41 25.66
C LEU A 315 -32.64 21.88 24.24
N ASP A 316 -33.20 23.08 24.09
CA ASP A 316 -33.51 23.66 22.78
C ASP A 316 -32.22 23.87 21.96
N ARG A 317 -31.14 24.35 22.58
CA ARG A 317 -29.82 24.50 21.92
C ARG A 317 -29.20 23.15 21.54
N ASP A 318 -29.29 22.16 22.44
CA ASP A 318 -28.79 20.82 22.16
C ASP A 318 -29.57 20.18 21.00
N ARG A 319 -30.90 20.37 20.96
CA ARG A 319 -31.75 19.92 19.86
C ARG A 319 -31.37 20.59 18.55
N GLU A 320 -31.25 21.92 18.51
CA GLU A 320 -30.81 22.65 17.31
C GLU A 320 -29.45 22.16 16.79
N ALA A 321 -28.51 21.86 17.69
CA ALA A 321 -27.20 21.30 17.34
C ALA A 321 -27.32 19.89 16.73
N GLN A 322 -28.21 19.04 17.27
CA GLN A 322 -28.47 17.70 16.72
C GLN A 322 -29.21 17.77 15.37
N ASP A 323 -30.19 18.66 15.22
CA ASP A 323 -30.92 18.90 13.97
C ASP A 323 -29.97 19.36 12.86
N THR A 324 -29.01 20.24 13.19
CA THR A 324 -27.98 20.69 12.25
C THR A 324 -27.11 19.52 11.78
N LYS A 325 -26.61 18.70 12.72
CA LYS A 325 -25.81 17.51 12.38
C LYS A 325 -26.59 16.48 11.57
N LEU A 326 -27.87 16.27 11.89
CA LEU A 326 -28.74 15.38 11.15
C LEU A 326 -28.89 15.85 9.69
N GLY A 327 -29.05 17.17 9.48
CA GLY A 327 -29.08 17.77 8.16
C GLY A 327 -27.80 17.53 7.36
N ASP A 328 -26.63 17.70 8.00
CA ASP A 328 -25.32 17.44 7.35
C ASP A 328 -25.17 15.96 6.96
N ILE A 329 -25.55 15.02 7.83
CA ILE A 329 -25.50 13.58 7.56
C ILE A 329 -26.49 13.20 6.45
N GLN A 330 -27.71 13.71 6.48
CA GLN A 330 -28.70 13.47 5.43
C GLN A 330 -28.23 13.98 4.07
N ALA A 331 -27.63 15.17 4.03
CA ALA A 331 -27.03 15.71 2.81
C ALA A 331 -25.92 14.80 2.27
N LYS A 332 -25.08 14.25 3.16
CA LYS A 332 -24.03 13.29 2.79
C LYS A 332 -24.57 11.96 2.29
N LEU A 333 -25.57 11.40 2.97
CA LEU A 333 -26.23 10.16 2.53
C LEU A 333 -26.93 10.33 1.18
N ALA A 334 -27.46 11.52 0.90
CA ALA A 334 -28.03 11.86 -0.40
C ALA A 334 -26.95 11.98 -1.50
N GLU A 335 -25.80 12.60 -1.20
CA GLU A 335 -24.64 12.68 -2.10
C GLU A 335 -24.12 11.27 -2.47
N MET A 336 -24.18 10.33 -1.53
CA MET A 336 -23.79 8.93 -1.73
C MET A 336 -24.89 8.06 -2.38
N GLU A 337 -26.04 8.65 -2.73
CA GLU A 337 -27.23 7.94 -3.26
C GLU A 337 -27.61 6.71 -2.41
N SER A 338 -27.62 6.87 -1.09
CA SER A 338 -27.86 5.79 -0.12
C SER A 338 -29.24 5.13 -0.28
N ASP A 339 -30.23 5.87 -0.77
CA ASP A 339 -31.59 5.43 -1.08
C ASP A 339 -31.63 4.43 -2.25
N LYS A 340 -30.80 4.64 -3.27
CA LYS A 340 -30.71 3.74 -4.44
C LYS A 340 -29.74 2.58 -4.26
N ALA A 341 -28.94 2.60 -3.20
CA ALA A 341 -27.85 1.66 -2.98
C ALA A 341 -28.27 0.18 -3.06
N GLU A 342 -29.41 -0.19 -2.48
CA GLU A 342 -29.90 -1.58 -2.53
C GLU A 342 -30.18 -2.05 -3.97
N SER A 343 -30.90 -1.22 -4.75
CA SER A 343 -31.20 -1.50 -6.15
C SER A 343 -29.94 -1.59 -7.02
N ARG A 344 -28.95 -0.73 -6.75
CA ARG A 344 -27.65 -0.71 -7.42
C ARG A 344 -26.82 -1.95 -7.08
N ALA A 345 -26.74 -2.33 -5.80
CA ALA A 345 -26.07 -3.55 -5.35
C ALA A 345 -26.69 -4.81 -5.98
N ALA A 346 -28.03 -4.92 -5.96
CA ALA A 346 -28.75 -6.04 -6.58
C ALA A 346 -28.50 -6.12 -8.09
N SER A 347 -28.42 -4.97 -8.77
CA SER A 347 -28.14 -4.90 -10.21
C SER A 347 -26.71 -5.32 -10.56
N ILE A 348 -25.71 -4.89 -9.78
CA ILE A 348 -24.31 -5.31 -9.93
C ILE A 348 -24.18 -6.82 -9.73
N LEU A 349 -24.79 -7.34 -8.66
CA LEU A 349 -24.79 -8.77 -8.37
C LEU A 349 -25.46 -9.59 -9.48
N ALA A 350 -26.60 -9.12 -10.00
CA ALA A 350 -27.28 -9.75 -11.13
C ALA A 350 -26.39 -9.79 -12.38
N GLY A 351 -25.67 -8.69 -12.68
CA GLY A 351 -24.71 -8.62 -13.79
C GLY A 351 -23.53 -9.59 -13.67
N LEU A 352 -23.15 -9.96 -12.44
CA LEU A 352 -22.10 -10.95 -12.16
C LEU A 352 -22.63 -12.39 -12.04
N GLY A 353 -23.94 -12.58 -12.25
CA GLY A 353 -24.60 -13.89 -12.32
C GLY A 353 -25.32 -14.32 -11.03
N PHE A 354 -25.42 -13.48 -10.01
CA PHE A 354 -26.19 -13.80 -8.80
C PHE A 354 -27.69 -13.60 -9.05
N SER A 355 -28.45 -14.69 -9.08
CA SER A 355 -29.92 -14.64 -9.11
C SER A 355 -30.48 -13.99 -7.85
N ALA A 356 -31.70 -13.44 -7.91
CA ALA A 356 -32.36 -12.80 -6.77
C ALA A 356 -32.42 -13.72 -5.52
N GLU A 357 -32.60 -15.03 -5.71
CA GLU A 357 -32.55 -16.01 -4.63
C GLU A 357 -31.13 -16.13 -4.03
N ARG A 358 -30.10 -16.24 -4.88
CA ARG A 358 -28.70 -16.32 -4.40
C ARG A 358 -28.25 -15.07 -3.69
N GLN A 359 -28.77 -13.90 -4.06
CA GLN A 359 -28.43 -12.65 -3.37
C GLN A 359 -28.79 -12.68 -1.88
N GLN A 360 -29.75 -13.53 -1.48
CA GLN A 360 -30.17 -13.72 -0.09
C GLN A 360 -29.40 -14.85 0.63
N ASN A 361 -28.59 -15.62 -0.08
CA ASN A 361 -27.81 -16.70 0.53
C ASN A 361 -26.60 -16.14 1.29
N ALA A 362 -26.28 -16.77 2.42
CA ALA A 362 -25.10 -16.44 3.23
C ALA A 362 -23.80 -16.64 2.44
N THR A 363 -22.83 -15.73 2.61
CA THR A 363 -21.61 -15.75 1.79
C THR A 363 -20.77 -17.01 1.97
N LYS A 364 -20.82 -17.64 3.14
CA LYS A 364 -20.16 -18.94 3.44
C LYS A 364 -20.63 -20.10 2.58
N THR A 365 -21.81 -20.01 1.96
CA THR A 365 -22.37 -21.06 1.11
C THR A 365 -21.81 -21.07 -0.31
N PHE A 366 -21.10 -20.00 -0.70
CA PHE A 366 -20.54 -19.85 -2.04
C PHE A 366 -19.18 -20.53 -2.19
N SER A 367 -18.93 -21.09 -3.38
CA SER A 367 -17.59 -21.56 -3.76
C SER A 367 -16.60 -20.38 -3.86
N GLY A 368 -15.30 -20.68 -3.90
CA GLY A 368 -14.25 -19.66 -4.00
C GLY A 368 -14.47 -18.67 -5.15
N GLY A 369 -14.82 -19.17 -6.35
CA GLY A 369 -15.08 -18.29 -7.50
C GLY A 369 -16.33 -17.42 -7.36
N TRP A 370 -17.39 -17.90 -6.71
CA TRP A 370 -18.53 -17.05 -6.38
C TRP A 370 -18.17 -15.99 -5.33
N ARG A 371 -17.30 -16.32 -4.37
CA ARG A 371 -16.77 -15.35 -3.40
C ARG A 371 -15.86 -14.31 -4.06
N MET A 372 -15.06 -14.70 -5.06
CA MET A 372 -14.29 -13.75 -5.88
C MET A 372 -15.19 -12.82 -6.69
N ARG A 373 -16.28 -13.34 -7.30
CA ARG A 373 -17.27 -12.48 -7.96
C ARG A 373 -17.95 -11.52 -6.98
N LEU A 374 -18.22 -11.98 -5.76
CA LEU A 374 -18.74 -11.11 -4.69
C LEU A 374 -17.72 -10.01 -4.32
N ALA A 375 -16.43 -10.33 -4.27
CA ALA A 375 -15.34 -9.36 -4.10
C ALA A 375 -15.39 -8.24 -5.14
N LEU A 376 -15.51 -8.65 -6.40
CA LEU A 376 -15.58 -7.74 -7.53
C LEU A 376 -16.87 -6.91 -7.46
N ALA A 377 -17.99 -7.51 -7.04
CA ALA A 377 -19.24 -6.79 -6.82
C ALA A 377 -19.07 -5.67 -5.77
N ARG A 378 -18.40 -5.98 -4.65
CA ARG A 378 -18.07 -5.00 -3.60
C ARG A 378 -17.20 -3.87 -4.15
N ALA A 379 -16.18 -4.21 -4.93
CA ALA A 379 -15.29 -3.23 -5.54
C ALA A 379 -15.99 -2.32 -6.55
N LEU A 380 -16.86 -2.88 -7.40
CA LEU A 380 -17.66 -2.13 -8.35
C LEU A 380 -18.72 -1.25 -7.66
N PHE A 381 -19.22 -1.67 -6.51
CA PHE A 381 -20.20 -0.90 -5.74
C PHE A 381 -19.58 0.33 -5.06
N CYS A 382 -18.36 0.21 -4.53
CA CYS A 382 -17.68 1.30 -3.84
C CYS A 382 -17.01 2.32 -4.77
N GLU A 383 -16.78 1.97 -6.04
CA GLU A 383 -16.13 2.82 -7.06
C GLU A 383 -14.85 3.54 -6.56
N PRO A 384 -13.84 2.81 -6.04
CA PRO A 384 -12.62 3.41 -5.52
C PRO A 384 -11.77 4.07 -6.63
N ASP A 385 -11.01 5.10 -6.27
CA ASP A 385 -10.08 5.76 -7.20
C ASP A 385 -8.88 4.87 -7.56
N LEU A 386 -8.41 4.08 -6.59
CA LEU A 386 -7.36 3.08 -6.76
C LEU A 386 -7.89 1.70 -6.32
N LEU A 387 -8.15 0.84 -7.30
CA LEU A 387 -8.52 -0.55 -7.09
C LEU A 387 -7.27 -1.44 -7.21
N LEU A 388 -6.95 -2.15 -6.13
CA LEU A 388 -5.86 -3.13 -6.07
C LEU A 388 -6.47 -4.54 -6.07
N LEU A 389 -6.10 -5.36 -7.04
CA LEU A 389 -6.55 -6.74 -7.18
C LEU A 389 -5.34 -7.68 -7.09
N ASP A 390 -5.31 -8.54 -6.08
CA ASP A 390 -4.26 -9.54 -5.93
C ASP A 390 -4.69 -10.88 -6.54
N GLU A 391 -4.08 -11.24 -7.67
CA GLU A 391 -4.30 -12.48 -8.44
C GLU A 391 -5.78 -12.89 -8.62
N PRO A 392 -6.66 -12.02 -9.17
CA PRO A 392 -8.09 -12.27 -9.25
C PRO A 392 -8.46 -13.48 -10.13
N SER A 393 -7.57 -13.93 -11.02
CA SER A 393 -7.78 -15.08 -11.91
C SER A 393 -7.62 -16.44 -11.24
N ASN A 394 -6.93 -16.55 -10.10
CA ASN A 394 -6.68 -17.85 -9.46
C ASN A 394 -7.96 -18.53 -8.92
N MET A 395 -9.07 -17.80 -8.87
CA MET A 395 -10.35 -18.32 -8.38
C MET A 395 -11.50 -18.22 -9.39
N LEU A 396 -11.26 -17.75 -10.63
CA LEU A 396 -12.32 -17.48 -11.62
C LEU A 396 -12.81 -18.70 -12.39
#